data_AF-A0A4V6JIU8-F1
#
_entry.id   AF-A0A4V6JIU8-F1
#
_cell.length_a   1.000
_cell.length_b   1.000
_cell.length_c   1.000
_cell.angle_alpha   90.00
_cell.angle_beta   90.00
_cell.angle_gamma   90.00
#
_symmetry.space_group_name_H-M   'P 1'
#
loop_
_entity.id
_entity.type
_entity.pdbx_description
1 polymer ?
#
loop_
_entity_poly.entity_id
_entity_poly.type
_entity_poly.pdbx_seq_one_letter_code
_entity_poly.pdbx_strand_id
1 'polypeptide(L)'
;MTERKKLESTVNTNQASVTQELATLTTEQEAQATTLSGLQTTVGKNTAAITRIDKAVSDNNQAQTSALAAVKATTDKNTADISTETTARTDGDSALGRRIDSLKVDVDGNTASRDAGIVGNVTNALANFMAFSDQRVTFAVGETKTMAEITEARKTAADATSAVAEQVTTLKATVEQNGQTNAAAITRIDRTVADLESATATSIQQVTAAIGDTNANVQTTSQAVADINGKLSAQWGVKVQVEANGVKRIAGIQLGIDGTGASNFLISADTFAVYNPTTNGQELVFAATGGQMFMRSVFIQDGSIDNGKIGNYIQSSNWDGTGNVGWHINKSGYATFNGVTVRGTIYATDGSF
;
A
#
# COMPACT_ATOMS: atom_id res chain seq x y z
N MET A 1 169.46 -79.60 -115.48
CA MET A 1 168.61 -80.36 -114.53
C MET A 1 167.29 -80.66 -115.23
N THR A 2 166.89 -81.93 -115.30
CA THR A 2 165.81 -82.43 -116.16
C THR A 2 164.42 -82.03 -115.63
N GLU A 3 163.51 -81.60 -116.49
CA GLU A 3 162.11 -81.20 -116.19
C GLU A 3 161.39 -82.14 -115.20
N ARG A 4 161.67 -83.44 -115.27
CA ARG A 4 161.16 -84.47 -114.33
C ARG A 4 161.39 -84.14 -112.85
N LYS A 5 162.58 -83.64 -112.46
CA LYS A 5 162.88 -83.33 -111.05
C LYS A 5 162.12 -82.10 -110.54
N LYS A 6 161.81 -81.11 -111.41
CA LYS A 6 160.96 -79.97 -111.05
C LYS A 6 159.51 -80.40 -110.82
N LEU A 7 159.00 -81.29 -111.67
CA LEU A 7 157.65 -81.84 -111.52
C LEU A 7 157.52 -82.62 -110.20
N GLU A 8 158.49 -83.49 -109.90
CA GLU A 8 158.52 -84.27 -108.65
C GLU A 8 158.54 -83.38 -107.39
N SER A 9 159.36 -82.31 -107.39
CA SER A 9 159.35 -81.32 -106.31
C SER A 9 157.99 -80.62 -106.17
N THR A 10 157.38 -80.22 -107.29
CA THR A 10 156.07 -79.54 -107.30
C THR A 10 154.98 -80.46 -106.76
N VAL A 11 154.98 -81.74 -107.17
CA VAL A 11 154.03 -82.75 -106.68
C VAL A 11 154.18 -82.94 -105.16
N ASN A 12 155.41 -83.05 -104.64
CA ASN A 12 155.64 -83.20 -103.20
C ASN A 12 155.22 -81.96 -102.40
N THR A 13 155.48 -80.76 -102.91
CA THR A 13 155.01 -79.51 -102.29
C THR A 13 153.47 -79.45 -102.29
N ASN A 14 152.82 -79.78 -103.40
CA ASN A 14 151.36 -79.83 -103.49
C ASN A 14 150.77 -80.86 -102.53
N GLN A 15 151.38 -82.05 -102.42
CA GLN A 15 150.95 -83.10 -101.47
C GLN A 15 151.02 -82.60 -100.01
N ALA A 16 152.10 -81.90 -99.64
CA ALA A 16 152.25 -81.33 -98.30
C ALA A 16 151.22 -80.22 -98.03
N SER A 17 150.98 -79.31 -98.98
CA SER A 17 149.95 -78.27 -98.88
C SER A 17 148.55 -78.86 -98.73
N VAL A 18 148.19 -79.85 -99.55
CA VAL A 18 146.90 -80.55 -99.47
C VAL A 18 146.74 -81.25 -98.11
N THR A 19 147.81 -81.87 -97.60
CA THR A 19 147.78 -82.53 -96.28
C THR A 19 147.55 -81.52 -95.16
N GLN A 20 148.22 -80.37 -95.22
CA GLN A 20 148.07 -79.31 -94.23
C GLN A 20 146.68 -78.67 -94.28
N GLU A 21 146.15 -78.43 -95.48
CA GLU A 21 144.79 -77.92 -95.70
C GLU A 21 143.74 -78.90 -95.17
N LEU A 22 143.92 -80.20 -95.39
CA LEU A 22 143.04 -81.24 -94.85
C LEU A 22 143.07 -81.28 -93.31
N ALA A 23 144.24 -81.11 -92.70
CA ALA A 23 144.38 -81.02 -91.24
C ALA A 23 143.67 -79.78 -90.68
N THR A 24 143.85 -78.60 -91.30
CA THR A 24 143.14 -77.38 -90.91
C THR A 24 141.63 -77.54 -91.04
N LEU A 25 141.15 -78.11 -92.16
CA LEU A 25 139.74 -78.38 -92.38
C LEU A 25 139.17 -79.30 -91.29
N THR A 26 139.94 -80.30 -90.86
CA THR A 26 139.53 -81.24 -89.80
C THR A 26 139.36 -80.51 -88.47
N THR A 27 140.32 -79.66 -88.08
CA THR A 27 140.23 -78.86 -86.86
C THR A 27 139.05 -77.88 -86.90
N GLU A 28 138.80 -77.23 -88.04
CA GLU A 28 137.64 -76.35 -88.21
C GLU A 28 136.32 -77.12 -88.08
N GLN A 29 136.23 -78.32 -88.67
CA GLN A 29 135.05 -79.19 -88.55
C GLN A 29 134.81 -79.63 -87.10
N GLU A 30 135.85 -79.98 -86.34
CA GLU A 30 135.75 -80.32 -84.91
C GLU A 30 135.28 -79.12 -84.06
N ALA A 31 135.81 -77.92 -84.34
CA ALA A 31 135.40 -76.69 -83.66
C ALA A 31 133.93 -76.30 -83.98
N GLN A 32 133.52 -76.44 -85.24
CA GLN A 32 132.14 -76.24 -85.68
C GLN A 32 131.20 -77.26 -85.02
N ALA A 33 131.59 -78.54 -84.95
CA ALA A 33 130.81 -79.58 -84.28
C ALA A 33 130.62 -79.29 -82.77
N THR A 34 131.67 -78.82 -82.11
CA THR A 34 131.61 -78.40 -80.69
C THR A 34 130.65 -77.23 -80.50
N THR A 35 130.72 -76.21 -81.36
CA THR A 35 129.83 -75.04 -81.33
C THR A 35 128.37 -75.45 -81.57
N LEU A 36 128.12 -76.34 -82.54
CA LEU A 36 126.80 -76.87 -82.87
C LEU A 36 126.19 -77.64 -81.68
N SER A 37 126.99 -78.47 -81.01
CA SER A 37 126.59 -79.19 -79.80
C SER A 37 126.23 -78.23 -78.64
N GLY A 38 126.99 -77.16 -78.47
CA GLY A 38 126.71 -76.10 -77.49
C GLY A 38 125.41 -75.33 -77.79
N LEU A 39 125.17 -74.99 -79.06
CA LEU A 39 123.92 -74.39 -79.50
C LEU A 39 122.74 -75.33 -79.26
N GLN A 40 122.86 -76.60 -79.62
CA GLN A 40 121.82 -77.62 -79.43
C GLN A 40 121.47 -77.78 -77.95
N THR A 41 122.46 -77.73 -77.06
CA THR A 41 122.25 -77.72 -75.61
C THR A 41 121.50 -76.47 -75.13
N THR A 42 121.89 -75.29 -75.61
CA THR A 42 121.25 -74.02 -75.23
C THR A 42 119.80 -73.96 -75.73
N VAL A 43 119.56 -74.36 -76.98
CA VAL A 43 118.21 -74.47 -77.55
C VAL A 43 117.37 -75.44 -76.74
N GLY A 44 117.90 -76.61 -76.36
CA GLY A 44 117.20 -77.56 -75.49
C GLY A 44 116.80 -76.96 -74.12
N LYS A 45 117.71 -76.21 -73.48
CA LYS A 45 117.41 -75.50 -72.22
C LYS A 45 116.35 -74.42 -72.41
N ASN A 46 116.41 -73.66 -73.50
CA ASN A 46 115.44 -72.61 -73.81
C ASN A 46 114.06 -73.20 -74.11
N THR A 47 113.97 -74.28 -74.88
CA THR A 47 112.71 -75.01 -75.12
C THR A 47 112.09 -75.47 -73.80
N ALA A 48 112.88 -76.06 -72.90
CA ALA A 48 112.39 -76.48 -71.59
C ALA A 48 111.93 -75.30 -70.71
N ALA A 49 112.62 -74.15 -70.77
CA ALA A 49 112.21 -72.95 -70.05
C ALA A 49 110.90 -72.36 -70.60
N ILE A 50 110.76 -72.30 -71.94
CA ILE A 50 109.54 -71.85 -72.62
C ILE A 50 108.36 -72.75 -72.23
N THR A 51 108.52 -74.08 -72.26
CA THR A 51 107.45 -75.00 -71.84
C THR A 51 107.04 -74.81 -70.38
N ARG A 52 107.98 -74.51 -69.48
CA ARG A 52 107.65 -74.19 -68.08
C ARG A 52 106.87 -72.88 -67.95
N ILE A 53 107.24 -71.86 -68.73
CA ILE A 53 106.53 -70.57 -68.74
C ILE A 53 105.12 -70.75 -69.30
N ASP A 54 104.95 -71.47 -70.41
CA ASP A 54 103.63 -71.74 -71.00
C ASP A 54 102.72 -72.47 -69.99
N LYS A 55 103.27 -73.45 -69.27
CA LYS A 55 102.54 -74.14 -68.21
C LYS A 55 102.16 -73.19 -67.06
N ALA A 56 103.08 -72.35 -66.60
CA ALA A 56 102.81 -71.39 -65.54
C ALA A 56 101.76 -70.33 -65.94
N VAL A 57 101.81 -69.84 -67.18
CA VAL A 57 100.80 -68.91 -67.72
C VAL A 57 99.44 -69.58 -67.82
N SER A 58 99.39 -70.82 -68.32
CA SER A 58 98.15 -71.60 -68.38
C SER A 58 97.55 -71.83 -66.99
N ASP A 59 98.37 -72.23 -66.02
CA ASP A 59 97.92 -72.46 -64.64
C ASP A 59 97.44 -71.17 -63.98
N ASN A 60 98.14 -70.05 -64.20
CA ASN A 60 97.74 -68.74 -63.70
C ASN A 60 96.42 -68.27 -64.34
N ASN A 61 96.24 -68.45 -65.64
CA ASN A 61 94.98 -68.12 -66.33
C ASN A 61 93.82 -68.97 -65.80
N GLN A 62 94.06 -70.26 -65.53
CA GLN A 62 93.06 -71.14 -64.93
C GLN A 62 92.70 -70.69 -63.51
N ALA A 63 93.69 -70.36 -62.68
CA ALA A 63 93.48 -69.84 -61.32
C ALA A 63 92.72 -68.51 -61.30
N GLN A 64 93.09 -67.56 -62.18
CA GLN A 64 92.39 -66.29 -62.34
C GLN A 64 90.95 -66.47 -62.81
N THR A 65 90.71 -67.40 -63.74
CA THR A 65 89.35 -67.74 -64.21
C THR A 65 88.50 -68.30 -63.07
N SER A 66 89.05 -69.20 -62.26
CA SER A 66 88.36 -69.73 -61.08
C SER A 66 88.08 -68.66 -60.02
N ALA A 67 89.04 -67.77 -59.75
CA ALA A 67 88.85 -66.65 -58.82
C ALA A 67 87.77 -65.68 -59.31
N LEU A 68 87.78 -65.34 -60.61
CA LEU A 68 86.77 -64.48 -61.22
C LEU A 68 85.37 -65.11 -61.16
N ALA A 69 85.26 -66.42 -61.40
CA ALA A 69 84.00 -67.15 -61.27
C ALA A 69 83.46 -67.12 -59.84
N ALA A 70 84.33 -67.26 -58.83
CA ALA A 70 83.94 -67.16 -57.43
C ALA A 70 83.46 -65.74 -57.06
N VAL A 71 84.19 -64.70 -57.47
CA VAL A 71 83.79 -63.30 -57.27
C VAL A 71 82.47 -63.00 -57.94
N LYS A 72 82.25 -63.50 -59.17
CA LYS A 72 80.98 -63.36 -59.87
C LYS A 72 79.85 -64.04 -59.10
N ALA A 73 80.04 -65.27 -58.62
CA ALA A 73 79.04 -65.98 -57.83
C ALA A 73 78.67 -65.23 -56.54
N THR A 74 79.66 -64.68 -55.82
CA THR A 74 79.42 -63.83 -54.64
C THR A 74 78.68 -62.55 -55.02
N THR A 75 79.03 -61.91 -56.13
CA THR A 75 78.39 -60.68 -56.58
C THR A 75 76.93 -60.91 -57.00
N ASP A 76 76.67 -61.99 -57.73
CA ASP A 76 75.33 -62.41 -58.12
C ASP A 76 74.48 -62.74 -56.89
N LYS A 77 75.05 -63.46 -55.91
CA LYS A 77 74.41 -63.75 -54.63
C LYS A 77 74.08 -62.47 -53.85
N ASN A 78 75.04 -61.56 -53.70
CA ASN A 78 74.83 -60.28 -53.03
C ASN A 78 73.74 -59.45 -53.72
N THR A 79 73.69 -59.48 -55.05
CA THR A 79 72.63 -58.80 -55.82
C THR A 79 71.24 -59.38 -55.51
N ALA A 80 71.14 -60.71 -55.44
CA ALA A 80 69.89 -61.39 -55.07
C ALA A 80 69.49 -61.14 -53.61
N ASP A 81 70.44 -61.20 -52.68
CA ASP A 81 70.22 -60.95 -51.25
C ASP A 81 69.77 -59.48 -51.03
N ILE A 82 70.38 -58.51 -51.71
CA ILE A 82 69.97 -57.08 -51.68
C ILE A 82 68.57 -56.89 -52.28
N SER A 83 68.24 -57.55 -53.39
CA SER A 83 66.90 -57.47 -53.99
C SER A 83 65.83 -58.04 -53.05
N THR A 84 66.17 -59.13 -52.35
CA THR A 84 65.29 -59.75 -51.35
C THR A 84 65.06 -58.82 -50.18
N GLU A 85 66.12 -58.22 -49.62
CA GLU A 85 66.04 -57.24 -48.53
C GLU A 85 65.24 -55.99 -48.94
N THR A 86 65.44 -55.50 -50.16
CA THR A 86 64.70 -54.34 -50.70
C THR A 86 63.20 -54.64 -50.76
N THR A 87 62.83 -55.85 -51.19
CA THR A 87 61.44 -56.31 -51.22
C THR A 87 60.87 -56.43 -49.81
N ALA A 88 61.60 -57.07 -48.89
CA ALA A 88 61.19 -57.21 -47.49
C ALA A 88 60.97 -55.85 -46.79
N ARG A 89 61.84 -54.86 -47.04
CA ARG A 89 61.67 -53.50 -46.53
C ARG A 89 60.46 -52.80 -47.12
N THR A 90 60.25 -52.91 -48.42
CA THR A 90 59.08 -52.31 -49.10
C THR A 90 57.76 -52.88 -48.56
N ASP A 91 57.71 -54.19 -48.35
CA ASP A 91 56.55 -54.87 -47.76
C ASP A 91 56.34 -54.46 -46.29
N GLY A 92 57.44 -54.35 -45.53
CA GLY A 92 57.44 -53.87 -44.15
C GLY A 92 56.94 -52.42 -44.03
N ASP A 93 57.44 -51.53 -44.86
CA ASP A 93 57.02 -50.12 -44.91
C ASP A 93 55.55 -49.99 -45.32
N SER A 94 55.10 -50.80 -46.29
CA SER A 94 53.69 -50.87 -46.68
C SER A 94 52.79 -51.38 -45.54
N ALA A 95 53.24 -52.37 -44.77
CA ALA A 95 52.52 -52.88 -43.61
C ALA A 95 52.48 -51.87 -42.46
N LEU A 96 53.59 -51.15 -42.21
CA LEU A 96 53.66 -50.06 -41.25
C LEU A 96 52.73 -48.91 -41.66
N GLY A 97 52.71 -48.53 -42.95
CA GLY A 97 51.79 -47.53 -43.50
C GLY A 97 50.32 -47.88 -43.22
N ARG A 98 49.89 -49.11 -43.54
CA ARG A 98 48.52 -49.57 -43.25
C ARG A 98 48.18 -49.54 -41.75
N ARG A 99 49.13 -49.92 -40.87
CA ARG A 99 48.93 -49.86 -39.41
C ARG A 99 48.81 -48.41 -38.92
N ILE A 100 49.59 -47.49 -39.49
CA ILE A 100 49.52 -46.06 -39.19
C ILE A 100 48.16 -45.49 -39.63
N ASP A 101 47.70 -45.81 -40.83
CA ASP A 101 46.40 -45.36 -41.33
C ASP A 101 45.24 -45.91 -40.47
N SER A 102 45.30 -47.18 -40.08
CA SER A 102 44.31 -47.78 -39.16
C SER A 102 44.31 -47.08 -37.80
N LEU A 103 45.49 -46.84 -37.21
CA LEU A 103 45.60 -46.15 -35.94
C LEU A 103 45.06 -44.72 -36.02
N LYS A 104 45.29 -44.03 -37.15
CA LYS A 104 44.73 -42.70 -37.40
C LYS A 104 43.19 -42.74 -37.40
N VAL A 105 42.59 -43.71 -38.09
CA VAL A 105 41.13 -43.89 -38.09
C VAL A 105 40.59 -44.13 -36.68
N ASP A 106 41.23 -44.98 -35.89
CA ASP A 106 40.82 -45.26 -34.52
C ASP A 106 40.92 -44.03 -33.62
N VAL A 107 42.01 -43.24 -33.73
CA VAL A 107 42.20 -42.01 -32.96
C VAL A 107 41.19 -40.94 -33.35
N ASP A 108 40.95 -40.74 -34.65
CA ASP A 108 39.97 -39.78 -35.16
C ASP A 108 38.55 -40.18 -34.70
N GLY A 109 38.21 -41.47 -34.76
CA GLY A 109 36.93 -42.02 -34.29
C GLY A 109 36.72 -41.87 -32.78
N ASN A 110 37.75 -42.18 -31.96
CA ASN A 110 37.69 -42.00 -30.51
C ASN A 110 37.57 -40.53 -30.12
N THR A 111 38.26 -39.64 -30.84
CA THR A 111 38.15 -38.18 -30.63
C THR A 111 36.73 -37.71 -30.91
N ALA A 112 36.14 -38.10 -32.05
CA ALA A 112 34.77 -37.76 -32.40
C ALA A 112 33.73 -38.31 -31.39
N SER A 113 33.90 -39.55 -30.94
CA SER A 113 33.02 -40.17 -29.94
C SER A 113 33.07 -39.44 -28.60
N ARG A 114 34.26 -39.08 -28.13
CA ARG A 114 34.46 -38.29 -26.91
C ARG A 114 33.83 -36.90 -27.05
N ASP A 115 34.06 -36.22 -28.17
CA ASP A 115 33.54 -34.88 -28.41
C ASP A 115 32.00 -34.89 -28.47
N ALA A 116 31.40 -35.89 -29.14
CA ALA A 116 29.95 -36.09 -29.14
C ALA A 116 29.39 -36.36 -27.74
N GLY A 117 30.06 -37.20 -26.93
CA GLY A 117 29.65 -37.49 -25.56
C GLY A 117 29.73 -36.28 -24.63
N ILE A 118 30.81 -35.49 -24.70
CA ILE A 118 30.98 -34.26 -23.91
C ILE A 118 29.92 -33.23 -24.31
N VAL A 119 29.74 -32.98 -25.60
CA VAL A 119 28.74 -32.02 -26.11
C VAL A 119 27.33 -32.45 -25.69
N GLY A 120 27.00 -33.74 -25.81
CA GLY A 120 25.71 -34.29 -25.36
C GLY A 120 25.47 -34.08 -23.86
N ASN A 121 26.46 -34.41 -23.02
CA ASN A 121 26.36 -34.24 -21.57
C ASN A 121 26.21 -32.78 -21.16
N VAL A 122 26.99 -31.86 -21.76
CA VAL A 122 26.89 -30.42 -21.50
C VAL A 122 25.54 -29.87 -21.96
N THR A 123 25.06 -30.31 -23.13
CA THR A 123 23.74 -29.91 -23.66
C THR A 123 22.61 -30.34 -22.72
N ASN A 124 22.64 -31.59 -22.25
CA ASN A 124 21.66 -32.10 -21.29
C ASN A 124 21.72 -31.37 -19.95
N ALA A 125 22.93 -31.09 -19.44
CA ALA A 125 23.10 -30.33 -18.20
C ALA A 125 22.56 -28.91 -18.32
N LEU A 126 22.79 -28.23 -19.44
CA LEU A 126 22.27 -26.89 -19.71
C LEU A 126 20.74 -26.90 -19.83
N ALA A 127 20.16 -27.87 -20.53
CA ALA A 127 18.71 -28.02 -20.63
C ALA A 127 18.06 -28.22 -19.25
N ASN A 128 18.64 -29.07 -18.40
CA ASN A 128 18.17 -29.28 -17.03
C ASN A 128 18.29 -27.99 -16.18
N PHE A 129 19.38 -27.25 -16.31
CA PHE A 129 19.56 -25.97 -15.61
C PHE A 129 18.52 -24.93 -16.04
N MET A 130 18.25 -24.81 -17.34
CA MET A 130 17.23 -23.88 -17.86
C MET A 130 15.83 -24.24 -17.36
N ALA A 131 15.47 -25.54 -17.37
CA ALA A 131 14.18 -26.00 -16.84
C ALA A 131 14.02 -25.70 -15.34
N PHE A 132 15.07 -25.95 -14.54
CA PHE A 132 15.07 -25.62 -13.12
C PHE A 132 14.95 -24.10 -12.87
N SER A 133 15.66 -23.29 -13.66
CA SER A 133 15.58 -21.83 -13.58
C SER A 133 14.17 -21.32 -13.91
N ASP A 134 13.54 -21.84 -14.95
CA ASP A 134 12.18 -21.47 -15.36
C ASP A 134 11.13 -21.83 -14.30
N GLN A 135 11.27 -23.01 -13.69
CA GLN A 135 10.42 -23.43 -12.58
C GLN A 135 10.55 -22.50 -11.35
N ARG A 136 11.75 -22.03 -11.03
CA ARG A 136 11.97 -21.06 -9.95
C ARG A 136 11.34 -19.70 -10.23
N VAL A 137 11.47 -19.19 -11.46
CA VAL A 137 10.85 -17.91 -11.87
C VAL A 137 9.33 -18.02 -11.78
N THR A 138 8.75 -19.11 -12.28
CA THR A 138 7.30 -19.37 -12.21
C THR A 138 6.79 -19.40 -10.77
N PHE A 139 7.52 -20.08 -9.87
CA PHE A 139 7.15 -20.13 -8.45
C PHE A 139 7.20 -18.74 -7.80
N ALA A 140 8.26 -17.96 -8.04
CA ALA A 140 8.41 -16.61 -7.48
C ALA A 140 7.32 -15.64 -7.98
N VAL A 141 6.95 -15.72 -9.26
CA VAL A 141 5.84 -14.93 -9.82
C VAL A 141 4.50 -15.36 -9.21
N GLY A 142 4.27 -16.66 -9.04
CA GLY A 142 3.08 -17.20 -8.38
C GLY A 142 2.94 -16.75 -6.92
N GLU A 143 4.03 -16.76 -6.16
CA GLU A 143 4.07 -16.28 -4.78
C GLU A 143 3.75 -14.77 -4.70
N THR A 144 4.34 -13.97 -5.59
CA THR A 144 4.10 -12.53 -5.67
C THR A 144 2.63 -12.22 -6.00
N LYS A 145 2.05 -12.95 -6.96
CA LYS A 145 0.62 -12.81 -7.33
C LYS A 145 -0.30 -13.16 -6.16
N THR A 146 -0.03 -14.28 -5.49
CA THR A 146 -0.79 -14.72 -4.31
C THR A 146 -0.74 -13.67 -3.20
N MET A 147 0.43 -13.08 -2.96
CA MET A 147 0.57 -12.02 -1.95
C MET A 147 -0.21 -10.75 -2.30
N ALA A 148 -0.25 -10.37 -3.58
CA ALA A 148 -1.05 -9.23 -4.06
C ALA A 148 -2.55 -9.48 -3.86
N GLU A 149 -3.06 -10.65 -4.26
CA GLU A 149 -4.46 -11.04 -4.08
C GLU A 149 -4.87 -11.07 -2.60
N ILE A 150 -4.01 -11.59 -1.71
CA ILE A 150 -4.24 -11.58 -0.25
C ILE A 150 -4.29 -10.14 0.29
N THR A 151 -3.40 -9.26 -0.19
CA THR A 151 -3.35 -7.86 0.24
C THR A 151 -4.63 -7.13 -0.15
N GLU A 152 -5.13 -7.36 -1.37
CA GLU A 152 -6.38 -6.79 -1.88
C GLU A 152 -7.60 -7.32 -1.11
N ALA A 153 -7.64 -8.62 -0.81
CA ALA A 153 -8.69 -9.21 0.01
C ALA A 153 -8.71 -8.63 1.44
N ARG A 154 -7.54 -8.45 2.07
CA ARG A 154 -7.42 -7.81 3.39
C ARG A 154 -7.89 -6.36 3.39
N LYS A 155 -7.54 -5.59 2.35
CA LYS A 155 -8.02 -4.22 2.18
C LYS A 155 -9.54 -4.17 2.06
N THR A 156 -10.11 -5.02 1.21
CA THR A 156 -11.57 -5.13 1.02
C THR A 156 -12.29 -5.48 2.32
N ALA A 157 -11.76 -6.41 3.12
CA ALA A 157 -12.33 -6.78 4.41
C ALA A 157 -12.23 -5.64 5.44
N ALA A 158 -11.12 -4.88 5.45
CA ALA A 158 -10.95 -3.72 6.30
C ALA A 158 -11.94 -2.59 5.94
N ASP A 159 -12.08 -2.28 4.65
CA ASP A 159 -13.03 -1.28 4.15
C ASP A 159 -14.47 -1.67 4.51
N ALA A 160 -14.85 -2.95 4.36
CA ALA A 160 -16.16 -3.45 4.79
C ALA A 160 -16.37 -3.31 6.31
N THR A 161 -15.34 -3.59 7.12
CA THR A 161 -15.41 -3.44 8.59
C THR A 161 -15.60 -1.98 8.98
N SER A 162 -14.89 -1.05 8.34
CA SER A 162 -15.07 0.40 8.55
C SER A 162 -16.48 0.86 8.18
N ALA A 163 -17.01 0.42 7.03
CA ALA A 163 -18.37 0.75 6.61
C ALA A 163 -19.43 0.25 7.61
N VAL A 164 -19.27 -0.96 8.16
CA VAL A 164 -20.14 -1.48 9.22
C VAL A 164 -20.02 -0.66 10.50
N ALA A 165 -18.81 -0.25 10.90
CA ALA A 165 -18.61 0.60 12.08
C ALA A 165 -19.29 1.98 11.94
N GLU A 166 -19.23 2.59 10.75
CA GLU A 166 -19.94 3.84 10.43
C GLU A 166 -21.47 3.65 10.50
N GLN A 167 -22.00 2.56 9.93
CA GLN A 167 -23.42 2.24 10.03
C GLN A 167 -23.87 2.04 11.49
N VAL A 168 -23.09 1.32 12.30
CA VAL A 168 -23.37 1.11 13.72
C VAL A 168 -23.38 2.45 14.48
N THR A 169 -22.43 3.34 14.19
CA THR A 169 -22.36 4.67 14.82
C THR A 169 -23.58 5.52 14.45
N THR A 170 -23.96 5.51 13.19
CA THR A 170 -25.15 6.22 12.69
C THR A 170 -26.43 5.68 13.32
N LEU A 171 -26.57 4.35 13.42
CA LEU A 171 -27.69 3.71 14.07
C LEU A 171 -27.76 4.09 15.55
N LYS A 172 -26.63 4.07 16.27
CA LYS A 172 -26.56 4.49 17.67
C LYS A 172 -27.06 5.93 17.88
N ALA A 173 -26.58 6.87 17.06
CA ALA A 173 -27.03 8.27 17.13
C ALA A 173 -28.53 8.41 16.87
N THR A 174 -29.06 7.68 15.88
CA THR A 174 -30.50 7.67 15.55
C THR A 174 -31.33 7.13 16.73
N VAL A 175 -30.87 6.05 17.38
CA VAL A 175 -31.54 5.46 18.55
C VAL A 175 -31.53 6.43 19.74
N GLU A 176 -30.40 7.09 20.02
CA GLU A 176 -30.30 8.10 21.09
C GLU A 176 -31.24 9.28 20.84
N GLN A 177 -31.29 9.81 19.61
CA GLN A 177 -32.21 10.89 19.23
C GLN A 177 -33.68 10.48 19.37
N ASN A 178 -34.04 9.27 18.94
CA ASN A 178 -35.38 8.73 19.12
C ASN A 178 -35.73 8.60 20.61
N GLY A 179 -34.78 8.15 21.44
CA GLY A 179 -34.95 8.07 22.89
C GLY A 179 -35.24 9.44 23.53
N GLN A 180 -34.50 10.48 23.16
CA GLN A 180 -34.76 11.85 23.63
C GLN A 180 -36.13 12.37 23.18
N THR A 181 -36.50 12.12 21.94
CA THR A 181 -37.80 12.52 21.37
C THR A 181 -38.96 11.85 22.13
N ASN A 182 -38.84 10.54 22.38
CA ASN A 182 -39.84 9.78 23.14
C ASN A 182 -39.94 10.25 24.59
N ALA A 183 -38.82 10.50 25.27
CA ALA A 183 -38.82 11.03 26.64
C ALA A 183 -39.57 12.37 26.73
N ALA A 184 -39.31 13.30 25.80
CA ALA A 184 -40.01 14.58 25.75
C ALA A 184 -41.52 14.43 25.49
N ALA A 185 -41.91 13.49 24.61
CA ALA A 185 -43.31 13.18 24.35
C ALA A 185 -44.02 12.62 25.59
N ILE A 186 -43.37 11.69 26.31
CA ILE A 186 -43.87 11.11 27.57
C ILE A 186 -44.05 12.20 28.62
N THR A 187 -43.06 13.06 28.85
CA THR A 187 -43.19 14.18 29.81
C THR A 187 -44.33 15.12 29.47
N ARG A 188 -44.61 15.36 28.17
CA ARG A 188 -45.76 16.17 27.76
C ARG A 188 -47.09 15.46 28.07
N ILE A 189 -47.16 14.14 27.87
CA ILE A 189 -48.32 13.32 28.24
C ILE A 189 -48.52 13.34 29.76
N ASP A 190 -47.48 13.07 30.56
CA ASP A 190 -47.56 13.05 32.03
C ASP A 190 -48.09 14.37 32.58
N ARG A 191 -47.62 15.50 32.06
CA ARG A 191 -48.12 16.82 32.45
C ARG A 191 -49.58 17.03 32.05
N THR A 192 -49.97 16.58 30.86
CA THR A 192 -51.37 16.67 30.41
C THR A 192 -52.28 15.82 31.31
N VAL A 193 -51.81 14.64 31.74
CA VAL A 193 -52.52 13.77 32.68
C VAL A 193 -52.62 14.43 34.05
N ALA A 194 -51.53 14.98 34.58
CA ALA A 194 -51.53 15.67 35.88
C ALA A 194 -52.43 16.91 35.88
N ASP A 195 -52.41 17.71 34.80
CA ASP A 195 -53.30 18.85 34.62
C ASP A 195 -54.78 18.39 34.59
N LEU A 196 -55.08 17.29 33.91
CA LEU A 196 -56.41 16.69 33.86
C LEU A 196 -56.86 16.15 35.23
N GLU A 197 -55.97 15.48 35.97
CA GLU A 197 -56.24 15.00 37.33
C GLU A 197 -56.53 16.17 38.28
N SER A 198 -55.76 17.25 38.22
CA SER A 198 -55.97 18.46 39.02
C SER A 198 -57.29 19.15 38.69
N ALA A 199 -57.62 19.28 37.40
CA ALA A 199 -58.90 19.83 36.95
C ALA A 199 -60.10 18.96 37.38
N THR A 200 -59.92 17.63 37.34
CA THR A 200 -60.94 16.66 37.79
C THR A 200 -61.12 16.71 39.30
N ALA A 201 -60.04 16.74 40.09
CA ALA A 201 -60.09 16.87 41.54
C ALA A 201 -60.77 18.19 41.97
N THR A 202 -60.45 19.29 41.30
CA THR A 202 -61.10 20.59 41.50
C THR A 202 -62.59 20.52 41.17
N SER A 203 -62.95 19.88 40.05
CA SER A 203 -64.37 19.68 39.68
C SER A 203 -65.10 18.80 40.69
N ILE A 204 -64.49 17.73 41.20
CA ILE A 204 -65.07 16.87 42.23
C ILE A 204 -65.25 17.64 43.55
N GLN A 205 -64.28 18.45 43.97
CA GLN A 205 -64.43 19.29 45.16
C GLN A 205 -65.54 20.33 44.98
N GLN A 206 -65.60 21.00 43.83
CA GLN A 206 -66.68 21.95 43.50
C GLN A 206 -68.04 21.25 43.45
N VAL A 207 -68.14 20.03 42.90
CA VAL A 207 -69.38 19.24 42.88
C VAL A 207 -69.75 18.73 44.27
N THR A 208 -68.80 18.32 45.10
CA THR A 208 -69.09 17.86 46.47
C THR A 208 -69.58 19.01 47.35
N ALA A 209 -68.95 20.19 47.22
CA ALA A 209 -69.40 21.42 47.87
C ALA A 209 -70.76 21.86 47.32
N ALA A 210 -70.95 21.85 45.99
CA ALA A 210 -72.23 22.16 45.36
C ALA A 210 -73.33 21.15 45.74
N ILE A 211 -73.02 19.87 45.97
CA ILE A 211 -73.98 18.87 46.47
C ILE A 211 -74.31 19.11 47.95
N GLY A 212 -73.33 19.50 48.79
CA GLY A 212 -73.57 19.94 50.16
C GLY A 212 -74.50 21.15 50.23
N ASP A 213 -74.23 22.15 49.40
CA ASP A 213 -75.07 23.35 49.24
C ASP A 213 -76.41 23.02 48.55
N THR A 214 -76.46 22.07 47.62
CA THR A 214 -77.69 21.62 46.95
C THR A 214 -78.58 20.81 47.88
N ASN A 215 -78.05 20.00 48.79
CA ASN A 215 -78.88 19.30 49.79
C ASN A 215 -79.54 20.30 50.77
N ALA A 216 -78.84 21.39 51.13
CA ALA A 216 -79.41 22.49 51.91
C ALA A 216 -80.38 23.37 51.09
N ASN A 217 -80.10 23.58 49.79
CA ASN A 217 -80.97 24.32 48.89
C ASN A 217 -82.18 23.50 48.40
N VAL A 218 -82.17 22.17 48.34
CA VAL A 218 -83.31 21.31 47.92
C VAL A 218 -84.44 21.31 48.96
N GLN A 219 -84.12 21.44 50.25
CA GLN A 219 -85.12 21.76 51.30
C GLN A 219 -85.75 23.15 51.11
N THR A 220 -85.04 24.08 50.46
CA THR A 220 -85.50 25.46 50.20
C THR A 220 -86.13 25.62 48.79
N THR A 221 -85.81 24.71 47.85
CA THR A 221 -86.16 24.75 46.41
C THR A 221 -87.41 23.92 46.09
N SER A 222 -87.85 23.01 46.98
CA SER A 222 -89.18 22.38 46.91
C SER A 222 -90.34 23.42 47.04
N GLN A 223 -90.04 24.63 47.53
CA GLN A 223 -90.98 25.75 47.59
C GLN A 223 -90.82 26.78 46.46
N ALA A 224 -89.78 26.70 45.62
CA ALA A 224 -89.45 27.76 44.65
C ALA A 224 -89.32 27.30 43.18
N VAL A 225 -89.52 26.02 42.87
CA VAL A 225 -89.57 25.48 41.48
C VAL A 225 -91.00 25.30 40.98
N ALA A 226 -91.86 26.24 41.37
CA ALA A 226 -93.14 26.49 40.71
C ALA A 226 -93.01 27.43 39.51
N ASP A 227 -91.91 28.17 39.33
CA ASP A 227 -91.98 29.37 38.48
C ASP A 227 -90.98 29.58 37.36
N ILE A 228 -90.05 28.66 37.07
CA ILE A 228 -89.31 28.76 35.79
C ILE A 228 -88.99 27.37 35.23
N ASN A 229 -90.04 26.68 34.77
CA ASN A 229 -89.92 25.63 33.77
C ASN A 229 -90.51 26.19 32.47
N GLY A 230 -89.68 26.78 31.60
CA GLY A 230 -90.11 27.05 30.23
C GLY A 230 -89.54 28.28 29.53
N LYS A 231 -88.26 28.18 29.17
CA LYS A 231 -87.59 28.71 27.94
C LYS A 231 -86.46 29.72 28.26
N LEU A 232 -85.21 29.26 28.38
CA LEU A 232 -84.28 28.80 27.33
C LEU A 232 -83.69 29.96 26.50
N SER A 233 -82.40 30.25 26.76
CA SER A 233 -81.29 30.48 25.78
C SER A 233 -80.30 31.52 26.32
N ALA A 234 -79.15 31.08 26.84
CA ALA A 234 -78.02 31.96 27.16
C ALA A 234 -76.94 31.87 26.06
N GLN A 235 -76.87 32.94 25.26
CA GLN A 235 -75.63 33.59 24.82
C GLN A 235 -75.77 35.03 25.38
N TRP A 236 -74.77 35.79 25.83
CA TRP A 236 -73.37 35.92 25.45
C TRP A 236 -72.65 36.91 26.40
N GLY A 237 -71.33 37.07 26.26
CA GLY A 237 -70.58 38.18 26.87
C GLY A 237 -71.09 39.57 26.46
N VAL A 238 -70.71 40.57 27.25
CA VAL A 238 -70.74 42.02 26.97
C VAL A 238 -71.99 42.52 26.23
N LYS A 239 -72.87 43.21 26.96
CA LYS A 239 -74.05 43.85 26.38
C LYS A 239 -73.64 45.04 25.49
N VAL A 240 -73.63 44.85 24.17
CA VAL A 240 -73.89 45.93 23.20
C VAL A 240 -75.34 45.78 22.78
N GLN A 241 -76.20 46.71 23.20
CA GLN A 241 -77.56 46.81 22.70
C GLN A 241 -77.52 47.42 21.28
N VAL A 242 -78.26 46.83 20.34
CA VAL A 242 -78.68 47.51 19.12
C VAL A 242 -80.08 48.03 19.37
N GLU A 243 -80.27 49.33 19.24
CA GLU A 243 -81.56 49.91 18.90
C GLU A 243 -81.35 51.01 17.86
N ALA A 244 -82.33 51.15 16.98
CA ALA A 244 -82.38 52.18 15.95
C ALA A 244 -82.25 53.57 16.59
N ASN A 245 -81.65 54.51 15.85
CA ASN A 245 -81.40 55.93 16.16
C ASN A 245 -79.94 56.31 16.50
N GLY A 246 -78.98 55.46 16.13
CA GLY A 246 -77.75 55.96 15.50
C GLY A 246 -76.67 56.63 16.37
N VAL A 247 -76.79 56.69 17.70
CA VAL A 247 -75.68 57.12 18.57
C VAL A 247 -75.46 56.12 19.70
N LYS A 248 -74.46 55.25 19.51
CA LYS A 248 -74.03 54.24 20.50
C LYS A 248 -72.98 54.85 21.43
N ARG A 249 -73.18 54.80 22.74
CA ARG A 249 -72.11 55.07 23.72
C ARG A 249 -71.89 53.82 24.57
N ILE A 250 -70.65 53.36 24.60
CA ILE A 250 -70.19 52.19 25.35
C ILE A 250 -69.32 52.72 26.49
N ALA A 251 -69.68 52.42 27.74
CA ALA A 251 -68.76 52.53 28.86
C ALA A 251 -67.82 51.31 28.80
N GLY A 252 -66.57 51.54 28.43
CA GLY A 252 -65.55 50.50 28.39
C GLY A 252 -64.90 50.33 29.75
N ILE A 253 -64.75 49.08 30.20
CA ILE A 253 -63.85 48.69 31.29
C ILE A 253 -62.53 48.26 30.64
N GLN A 254 -61.43 48.94 30.95
CA GLN A 254 -60.12 48.59 30.41
C GLN A 254 -59.20 48.09 31.53
N LEU A 255 -58.61 46.92 31.28
CA LEU A 255 -57.59 46.29 32.10
C LEU A 255 -56.33 46.20 31.24
N GLY A 256 -55.27 46.86 31.67
CA GLY A 256 -54.02 46.91 30.92
C GLY A 256 -52.84 47.25 31.81
N ILE A 257 -51.65 46.84 31.36
CA ILE A 257 -50.38 47.20 31.97
C ILE A 257 -49.80 48.31 31.09
N ASP A 258 -49.45 49.45 31.68
CA ASP A 258 -48.84 50.54 30.91
C ASP A 258 -47.37 50.22 30.56
N GLY A 259 -46.76 51.04 29.68
CA GLY A 259 -45.38 50.87 29.21
C GLY A 259 -44.30 51.00 30.29
N THR A 260 -44.68 51.19 31.55
CA THR A 260 -43.81 51.22 32.73
C THR A 260 -44.07 50.08 33.72
N GLY A 261 -44.97 49.15 33.39
CA GLY A 261 -45.21 47.93 34.17
C GLY A 261 -46.26 48.04 35.28
N ALA A 262 -47.03 49.14 35.35
CA ALA A 262 -48.12 49.27 36.31
C ALA A 262 -49.43 48.74 35.73
N SER A 263 -50.10 47.84 36.46
CA SER A 263 -51.44 47.33 36.13
C SER A 263 -52.49 48.34 36.52
N ASN A 264 -53.27 48.81 35.54
CA ASN A 264 -54.32 49.80 35.75
C ASN A 264 -55.71 49.18 35.50
N PHE A 265 -56.66 49.46 36.41
CA PHE A 265 -58.09 49.22 36.20
C PHE A 265 -58.77 50.57 35.99
N LEU A 266 -59.20 50.82 34.75
CA LEU A 266 -59.74 52.12 34.33
C LEU A 266 -61.19 51.96 33.89
N ILE A 267 -62.07 52.79 34.45
CA ILE A 267 -63.48 52.89 34.08
C ILE A 267 -63.72 54.28 33.49
N SER A 268 -64.20 54.35 32.26
CA SER A 268 -64.65 55.60 31.63
C SER A 268 -66.18 55.67 31.61
N ALA A 269 -66.76 56.48 32.49
CA ALA A 269 -68.21 56.64 32.61
C ALA A 269 -68.59 58.09 33.01
N ASP A 270 -69.74 58.57 32.53
CA ASP A 270 -70.28 59.88 32.92
C ASP A 270 -70.67 59.92 34.41
N THR A 271 -71.06 58.78 34.99
CA THR A 271 -71.29 58.61 36.42
C THR A 271 -71.01 57.17 36.83
N PHE A 272 -70.17 56.99 37.84
CA PHE A 272 -69.95 55.70 38.50
C PHE A 272 -70.47 55.81 39.93
N ALA A 273 -71.44 54.99 40.32
CA ALA A 273 -72.07 55.06 41.63
C ALA A 273 -72.28 53.67 42.20
N VAL A 274 -71.97 53.53 43.49
CA VAL A 274 -72.27 52.34 44.28
C VAL A 274 -73.41 52.70 45.23
N TYR A 275 -74.51 51.96 45.11
CA TYR A 275 -75.68 52.11 45.96
C TYR A 275 -75.80 50.92 46.90
N ASN A 276 -76.19 51.19 48.14
CA ASN A 276 -76.67 50.20 49.07
C ASN A 276 -78.21 50.15 48.97
N PRO A 277 -78.80 49.07 48.44
CA PRO A 277 -80.24 48.93 48.40
C PRO A 277 -80.78 48.72 49.83
N THR A 278 -81.70 49.58 50.26
CA THR A 278 -82.43 49.45 51.53
C THR A 278 -83.91 49.19 51.25
N THR A 279 -84.66 48.80 52.28
CA THR A 279 -86.09 48.48 52.19
C THR A 279 -86.97 49.65 51.74
N ASN A 280 -86.49 50.89 51.80
CA ASN A 280 -87.21 52.10 51.41
C ASN A 280 -86.58 52.83 50.20
N GLY A 281 -85.58 52.26 49.54
CA GLY A 281 -84.93 52.85 48.37
C GLY A 281 -83.44 52.53 48.25
N GLN A 282 -82.79 53.08 47.23
CA GLN A 282 -81.34 52.93 47.06
C GLN A 282 -80.61 54.10 47.74
N GLU A 283 -79.78 53.80 48.74
CA GLU A 283 -78.92 54.79 49.36
C GLU A 283 -77.58 54.85 48.63
N LEU A 284 -77.13 56.04 48.23
CA LEU A 284 -75.81 56.19 47.65
C LEU A 284 -74.73 55.97 48.71
N VAL A 285 -73.80 55.04 48.45
CA VAL A 285 -72.60 54.82 49.26
C VAL A 285 -71.52 55.81 48.84
N PHE A 286 -71.13 55.76 47.57
CA PHE A 286 -70.33 56.81 46.94
C PHE A 286 -70.63 56.90 45.44
N ALA A 287 -70.45 58.10 44.87
CA ALA A 287 -70.48 58.30 43.43
C ALA A 287 -69.30 59.17 42.98
N ALA A 288 -68.70 58.81 41.85
CA ALA A 288 -67.88 59.68 41.03
C ALA A 288 -68.72 60.21 39.88
N THR A 289 -69.04 61.50 39.91
CA THR A 289 -69.78 62.19 38.85
C THR A 289 -69.27 63.62 38.72
N GLY A 290 -69.22 64.15 37.49
CA GLY A 290 -68.72 65.51 37.23
C GLY A 290 -67.27 65.75 37.68
N GLY A 291 -66.45 64.70 37.78
CA GLY A 291 -65.05 64.78 38.22
C GLY A 291 -64.85 64.87 39.74
N GLN A 292 -65.91 64.75 40.54
CA GLN A 292 -65.83 64.78 42.00
C GLN A 292 -66.37 63.48 42.61
N MET A 293 -65.77 63.09 43.74
CA MET A 293 -66.27 62.00 44.57
C MET A 293 -67.25 62.55 45.61
N PHE A 294 -68.44 62.00 45.66
CA PHE A 294 -69.45 62.27 46.66
C PHE A 294 -69.57 61.08 47.61
N MET A 295 -69.34 61.33 48.90
CA MET A 295 -69.45 60.34 49.97
C MET A 295 -70.24 60.95 51.12
N ARG A 296 -71.23 60.22 51.65
CA ARG A 296 -72.13 60.75 52.69
C ARG A 296 -71.54 60.60 54.10
N SER A 297 -70.99 59.43 54.39
CA SER A 297 -70.30 59.12 55.63
C SER A 297 -69.16 58.18 55.31
N VAL A 298 -68.00 58.42 55.91
CA VAL A 298 -66.82 57.58 55.71
C VAL A 298 -66.17 57.32 57.06
N PHE A 299 -65.79 56.07 57.30
CA PHE A 299 -64.94 55.68 58.40
C PHE A 299 -63.54 55.41 57.83
N ILE A 300 -62.57 56.22 58.25
CA ILE A 300 -61.18 56.12 57.79
C ILE A 300 -60.33 55.79 59.00
N GLN A 301 -59.65 54.64 58.95
CA GLN A 301 -58.79 54.20 60.04
C GLN A 301 -57.54 55.09 60.14
N ASP A 302 -56.83 55.27 59.02
CA ASP A 302 -55.67 56.16 58.91
C ASP A 302 -55.84 57.08 57.69
N GLY A 303 -56.21 58.33 57.93
CA GLY A 303 -56.43 59.33 56.89
C GLY A 303 -55.23 60.26 56.72
N SER A 304 -54.73 60.39 55.48
CA SER A 304 -53.78 61.44 55.11
C SER A 304 -54.45 62.42 54.16
N ILE A 305 -54.45 63.71 54.50
CA ILE A 305 -55.02 64.78 53.69
C ILE A 305 -53.97 65.88 53.59
N ASP A 306 -53.39 66.06 52.40
CA ASP A 306 -52.37 67.10 52.18
C ASP A 306 -52.96 68.50 52.37
N ASN A 307 -54.15 68.76 51.81
CA ASN A 307 -54.86 70.02 51.99
C ASN A 307 -56.39 69.78 52.07
N GLY A 308 -56.99 70.09 53.22
CA GLY A 308 -58.44 69.97 53.44
C GLY A 308 -59.12 71.33 53.55
N LYS A 309 -60.24 71.53 52.84
CA LYS A 309 -61.16 72.64 53.09
C LYS A 309 -62.35 72.13 53.91
N ILE A 310 -62.49 72.63 55.14
CA ILE A 310 -63.54 72.20 56.05
C ILE A 310 -64.72 73.17 55.98
N GLY A 311 -65.90 72.63 55.65
CA GLY A 311 -67.10 73.46 55.42
C GLY A 311 -67.70 74.06 56.68
N ASN A 312 -67.61 73.38 57.83
CA ASN A 312 -68.22 73.82 59.09
C ASN A 312 -67.28 73.69 60.30
N TYR A 313 -66.90 72.48 60.70
CA TYR A 313 -65.98 72.26 61.81
C TYR A 313 -65.32 70.88 61.72
N ILE A 314 -64.23 70.72 62.48
CA ILE A 314 -63.62 69.44 62.82
C ILE A 314 -63.45 69.38 64.34
N GLN A 315 -63.73 68.23 64.94
CA GLN A 315 -63.73 68.07 66.40
C GLN A 315 -63.42 66.64 66.82
N SER A 316 -62.95 66.48 68.06
CA SER A 316 -62.85 65.17 68.69
C SER A 316 -64.23 64.58 68.99
N SER A 317 -64.31 63.26 69.05
CA SER A 317 -65.57 62.55 69.33
C SER A 317 -66.14 62.83 70.72
N ASN A 318 -65.29 63.24 71.67
CA ASN A 318 -65.69 63.58 73.04
C ASN A 318 -65.88 65.08 73.29
N TRP A 319 -65.88 65.93 72.25
CA TRP A 319 -66.21 67.36 72.38
C TRP A 319 -67.68 67.54 72.76
N ASP A 320 -67.93 68.25 73.86
CA ASP A 320 -69.28 68.40 74.44
C ASP A 320 -70.01 69.70 74.02
N GLY A 321 -69.38 70.54 73.20
CA GLY A 321 -69.95 71.82 72.76
C GLY A 321 -69.78 72.98 73.73
N THR A 322 -69.33 72.74 74.96
CA THR A 322 -69.22 73.76 76.02
C THR A 322 -67.79 74.26 76.23
N GLY A 323 -66.81 73.59 75.62
CA GLY A 323 -65.40 73.96 75.74
C GLY A 323 -64.66 73.29 76.88
N ASN A 324 -65.28 72.39 77.64
CA ASN A 324 -64.65 71.78 78.82
C ASN A 324 -63.86 70.50 78.55
N VAL A 325 -64.21 69.76 77.49
CA VAL A 325 -63.54 68.49 77.12
C VAL A 325 -63.31 68.40 75.62
N GLY A 326 -62.28 67.65 75.21
CA GLY A 326 -61.95 67.44 73.80
C GLY A 326 -61.35 68.66 73.11
N TRP A 327 -61.39 68.66 71.78
CA TRP A 327 -60.94 69.78 70.94
C TRP A 327 -61.89 70.03 69.77
N HIS A 328 -61.96 71.28 69.32
CA HIS A 328 -62.84 71.72 68.24
C HIS A 328 -62.25 72.90 67.48
N ILE A 329 -62.37 72.89 66.16
CA ILE A 329 -61.97 73.98 65.26
C ILE A 329 -63.12 74.25 64.30
N ASN A 330 -63.63 75.49 64.27
CA ASN A 330 -64.72 75.87 63.38
C ASN A 330 -64.29 76.80 62.24
N LYS A 331 -65.17 76.91 61.25
CA LYS A 331 -64.99 77.77 60.07
C LYS A 331 -64.89 79.27 60.38
N SER A 332 -65.32 79.70 61.56
CA SER A 332 -65.29 81.12 61.97
C SER A 332 -63.93 81.53 62.53
N GLY A 333 -62.98 80.59 62.61
CA GLY A 333 -61.60 80.84 63.08
C GLY A 333 -61.39 80.62 64.58
N TYR A 334 -62.42 80.24 65.34
CA TYR A 334 -62.26 79.87 66.74
C TYR A 334 -61.82 78.41 66.88
N ALA A 335 -60.88 78.17 67.78
CA ALA A 335 -60.40 76.83 68.14
C ALA A 335 -60.26 76.68 69.66
N THR A 336 -60.64 75.52 70.17
CA THR A 336 -60.49 75.14 71.58
C THR A 336 -59.73 73.82 71.68
N PHE A 337 -58.69 73.80 72.53
CA PHE A 337 -57.90 72.61 72.82
C PHE A 337 -57.70 72.47 74.34
N ASN A 338 -58.39 71.52 74.96
CA ASN A 338 -58.44 71.38 76.44
C ASN A 338 -57.23 70.66 77.08
N GLY A 339 -56.10 70.58 76.38
CA GLY A 339 -54.92 69.84 76.84
C GLY A 339 -53.84 69.75 75.78
N VAL A 340 -53.34 70.91 75.34
CA VAL A 340 -52.33 70.98 74.27
C VAL A 340 -50.92 71.11 74.85
N THR A 341 -50.00 70.28 74.36
CA THR A 341 -48.56 70.52 74.51
C THR A 341 -48.07 71.23 73.25
N VAL A 342 -47.70 72.51 73.37
CA VAL A 342 -47.17 73.29 72.26
C VAL A 342 -45.66 73.36 72.37
N ARG A 343 -44.94 73.14 71.27
CA ARG A 343 -43.48 73.31 71.20
C ARG A 343 -43.15 74.43 70.20
N GLY A 344 -42.38 75.41 70.64
CA GLY A 344 -42.04 76.61 69.87
C GLY A 344 -42.49 77.89 70.58
N THR A 345 -42.47 79.02 69.87
CA THR A 345 -42.87 80.33 70.39
C THR A 345 -44.37 80.55 70.16
N ILE A 346 -45.12 80.90 71.21
CA ILE A 346 -46.54 81.27 71.12
C ILE A 346 -46.65 82.80 71.08
N TYR A 347 -47.37 83.33 70.10
CA TYR A 347 -47.79 84.74 70.06
C TYR A 347 -49.29 84.79 70.38
N ALA A 348 -49.64 85.36 71.53
CA ALA A 348 -51.03 85.53 71.96
C ALA A 348 -51.31 87.00 72.27
N THR A 349 -52.49 87.47 71.88
CA THR A 349 -52.92 88.86 72.14
C THR A 349 -53.28 89.07 73.61
N ASP A 350 -53.75 88.02 74.31
CA ASP A 350 -54.03 87.96 75.75
C ASP A 350 -54.13 86.48 76.20
N GLY A 351 -53.92 86.16 77.48
CA GLY A 351 -54.04 84.79 77.99
C GLY A 351 -53.53 84.54 79.41
N SER A 352 -54.04 83.47 80.03
CA SER A 352 -53.53 82.90 81.29
C SER A 352 -52.82 81.59 80.97
N PHE A 353 -51.57 81.45 81.39
CA PHE A 353 -50.72 80.28 81.13
C PHE A 353 -50.31 79.61 82.44
#